data_AF-A0A7I8MML4-F1
#
_entry.id   AF-A0A7I8MML4-F1
#
_cell.length_a   1.000
_cell.length_b   1.000
_cell.length_c   1.000
_cell.angle_alpha   90.00
_cell.angle_beta   90.00
_cell.angle_gamma   90.00
#
_symmetry.space_group_name_H-M   'P 1'
#
loop_
_entity.id
_entity.type
_entity.pdbx_description
1 polymer ?
#
loop_
_entity_poly.entity_id
_entity_poly.type
_entity_poly.pdbx_seq_one_letter_code
_entity_poly.pdbx_strand_id
1 'polypeptide(L)'
;MNYADWICRERRLRVQILKGAPQVASSGNVRICQNCGEICLCHEITCPNCGDKNIKPRNLPGWEREYHRRIRCALRYKKMNQEQWIDEAKT
;
A
#
# COMPACT_ATOMS: atom_id res chain seq x y z
N MET A 1 11.86 -10.86 8.64
CA MET A 1 12.41 -10.02 7.54
C MET A 1 12.27 -8.56 7.95
N ASN A 2 13.29 -7.72 7.79
CA ASN A 2 13.21 -6.31 8.19
C ASN A 2 12.28 -5.48 7.28
N TYR A 3 11.90 -4.28 7.73
CA TYR A 3 10.95 -3.43 7.00
C TYR A 3 11.48 -2.98 5.64
N ALA A 4 12.78 -2.68 5.53
CA ALA A 4 13.37 -2.16 4.30
C ALA A 4 13.30 -3.18 3.15
N ASP A 5 13.61 -4.44 3.44
CA ASP A 5 13.54 -5.52 2.45
C ASP A 5 12.09 -5.85 2.10
N TRP A 6 11.22 -5.93 3.12
CA TRP A 6 9.81 -6.20 2.93
C TRP A 6 9.13 -5.12 2.08
N ILE A 7 9.36 -3.83 2.36
CA ILE A 7 8.71 -2.75 1.62
C ILE A 7 9.20 -2.66 0.18
N CYS A 8 10.46 -3.04 -0.09
CA CYS A 8 10.95 -3.14 -1.47
C CYS A 8 10.19 -4.20 -2.27
N ARG A 9 9.97 -5.39 -1.70
CA ARG A 9 9.14 -6.43 -2.31
C ARG A 9 7.69 -5.99 -2.47
N GLU A 10 7.11 -5.45 -1.40
CA GLU A 10 5.70 -5.03 -1.36
C GLU A 10 5.40 -3.94 -2.40
N ARG A 11 6.30 -2.96 -2.54
CA ARG A 11 6.21 -1.93 -3.58
C ARG A 11 6.12 -2.52 -4.98
N ARG A 12 6.99 -3.47 -5.32
CA ARG A 12 6.99 -4.12 -6.65
C ARG A 12 5.65 -4.80 -6.92
N LEU A 13 5.15 -5.58 -5.97
CA LEU A 13 3.88 -6.28 -6.08
C LEU A 13 2.71 -5.30 -6.25
N ARG A 14 2.64 -4.28 -5.39
CA ARG A 14 1.55 -3.29 -5.44
C ARG A 14 1.56 -2.49 -6.74
N VAL A 15 2.73 -2.11 -7.25
CA VAL A 15 2.85 -1.45 -8.56
C VAL A 15 2.34 -2.36 -9.68
N GLN A 16 2.68 -3.65 -9.67
CA GLN A 16 2.17 -4.61 -10.66
C GLN A 16 0.63 -4.71 -10.61
N ILE A 17 0.05 -4.81 -9.42
CA ILE A 17 -1.41 -4.84 -9.24
C ILE A 17 -2.06 -3.56 -9.77
N LEU A 18 -1.48 -2.39 -9.43
CA LEU A 18 -2.01 -1.10 -9.89
C LEU A 18 -1.91 -0.95 -11.41
N LYS A 19 -0.80 -1.36 -12.04
CA LYS A 19 -0.66 -1.33 -13.51
C LYS A 19 -1.67 -2.24 -14.21
N GLY A 20 -1.97 -3.40 -13.61
CA GLY A 20 -2.97 -4.34 -14.12
C GLY A 20 -4.42 -3.91 -13.87
N ALA A 21 -4.66 -2.88 -13.06
CA ALA A 21 -6.01 -2.44 -12.73
C ALA A 21 -6.60 -1.58 -13.87
N PRO A 22 -7.75 -1.97 -14.48
CA PRO A 22 -8.33 -1.27 -15.62
C PRO A 22 -8.55 0.23 -15.40
N GLN A 23 -8.97 0.61 -14.19
CA GLN A 23 -9.18 1.99 -13.77
C GLN A 23 -7.90 2.82 -13.76
N VAL A 24 -6.76 2.22 -13.41
CA VAL A 24 -5.47 2.92 -13.41
C VAL A 24 -4.93 3.01 -14.83
N ALA A 25 -5.02 1.91 -15.60
CA ALA A 25 -4.52 1.86 -16.98
C ALA A 25 -5.26 2.82 -17.93
N SER A 26 -6.59 2.95 -17.78
CA SER A 26 -7.41 3.79 -18.64
C SER A 26 -7.43 5.27 -18.25
N SER A 27 -7.37 5.59 -16.95
CA SER A 27 -7.63 6.95 -16.47
C SER A 27 -6.49 7.58 -15.66
N GLY A 28 -5.45 6.81 -15.31
CA GLY A 28 -4.37 7.28 -14.43
C GLY A 28 -4.83 7.55 -12.99
N ASN A 29 -6.06 7.18 -12.64
CA ASN A 29 -6.61 7.40 -11.30
C ASN A 29 -6.13 6.30 -10.35
N VAL A 30 -5.38 6.71 -9.33
CA VAL A 30 -5.01 5.86 -8.20
C VAL A 30 -5.80 6.29 -6.96
N ARG A 31 -5.96 5.38 -6.00
CA ARG A 31 -6.57 5.71 -4.70
C ARG A 31 -5.50 6.21 -3.76
N ILE A 32 -5.72 7.39 -3.16
CA ILE A 32 -4.76 8.02 -2.25
C ILE A 32 -5.42 8.28 -0.90
N CYS A 33 -4.75 7.85 0.17
CA CYS A 33 -5.10 8.22 1.53
C CYS A 33 -4.91 9.73 1.73
N GLN A 34 -5.97 10.44 2.11
CA GLN A 34 -5.93 11.90 2.27
C GLN A 34 -5.15 12.35 3.51
N ASN A 35 -5.00 11.46 4.50
CA ASN A 35 -4.28 11.76 5.73
C ASN A 35 -2.75 11.68 5.51
N CYS A 36 -2.25 10.53 5.04
CA CYS A 36 -0.80 10.32 4.93
C CYS A 36 -0.25 10.35 3.50
N GLY A 37 -1.10 10.43 2.48
CA GLY A 37 -0.68 10.45 1.06
C GLY A 37 -0.27 9.09 0.49
N GLU A 38 -0.61 8.00 1.18
CA GLU A 38 -0.33 6.63 0.73
C GLU A 38 -1.09 6.30 -0.56
N ILE A 39 -0.44 5.65 -1.53
CA ILE A 39 -1.13 5.03 -2.66
C ILE A 39 -1.69 3.67 -2.20
N CYS A 40 -3.02 3.59 -2.24
CA CYS A 40 -3.80 2.41 -1.85
C CYS A 40 -4.24 1.61 -3.08
N LEU A 41 -4.41 0.30 -2.91
CA LEU A 41 -5.07 -0.56 -3.88
C LEU A 41 -6.57 -0.32 -3.88
N CYS A 42 -7.23 -0.75 -4.95
CA CYS A 42 -8.64 -0.43 -5.16
C CYS A 42 -9.60 -1.10 -4.16
N HIS A 43 -9.20 -2.26 -3.61
CA HIS A 43 -9.97 -3.00 -2.60
C HIS A 43 -9.64 -2.58 -1.15
N GLU A 44 -8.68 -1.67 -0.94
CA GLU A 44 -8.32 -1.25 0.41
C GLU A 44 -9.33 -0.26 0.99
N ILE A 45 -10.06 -0.71 2.01
CA ILE A 45 -11.01 0.10 2.78
C ILE A 45 -10.27 1.00 3.79
N THR A 46 -9.14 0.53 4.31
CA THR A 46 -8.29 1.27 5.26
C THR A 46 -6.88 1.41 4.69
N CYS A 47 -6.21 2.52 5.04
CA CYS A 47 -4.87 2.78 4.55
C CYS A 47 -3.87 1.79 5.18
N PRO A 48 -3.08 1.05 4.39
CA PRO A 48 -2.12 0.08 4.91
C PRO A 48 -0.96 0.74 5.66
N ASN A 49 -0.80 2.06 5.55
CA ASN A 49 0.22 2.82 6.24
C ASN A 49 -0.24 3.42 7.57
N CYS A 50 -1.39 4.10 7.60
CA CYS A 50 -1.87 4.81 8.81
C CYS A 50 -3.21 4.32 9.37
N GLY A 51 -3.91 3.40 8.70
CA GLY A 51 -5.19 2.85 9.14
C GLY A 51 -6.42 3.72 8.84
N ASP A 52 -6.24 4.92 8.31
CA ASP A 52 -7.32 5.85 7.97
C ASP A 52 -8.23 5.29 6.85
N LYS A 53 -9.53 5.60 6.91
CA LYS A 53 -10.55 5.20 5.91
C LYS A 53 -10.75 6.26 4.83
N ASN A 54 -10.22 7.47 5.00
CA ASN A 54 -10.36 8.56 4.03
C ASN A 54 -9.42 8.37 2.83
N ILE A 55 -9.81 7.44 1.95
CA ILE A 55 -9.11 7.10 0.72
C ILE A 55 -9.96 7.56 -0.46
N LYS A 56 -9.41 8.42 -1.30
CA LYS A 56 -10.13 9.01 -2.45
C LYS A 56 -9.40 8.73 -3.77
N PRO A 57 -10.12 8.56 -4.88
CA PRO A 57 -9.50 8.52 -6.21
C PRO A 57 -8.85 9.87 -6.50
N ARG A 58 -7.67 9.86 -7.11
CA ARG A 58 -7.00 11.05 -7.60
C ARG A 58 -6.26 10.72 -8.90
N ASN A 59 -6.41 11.58 -9.88
CA ASN A 59 -5.59 11.52 -11.09
C ASN A 59 -4.16 11.91 -10.69
N LEU A 60 -3.22 10.99 -10.87
CA LEU A 60 -1.81 11.23 -10.59
C LEU A 60 -0.99 10.74 -11.79
N PRO A 61 -0.83 11.58 -12.83
CA PRO A 61 -0.04 11.24 -13.99
C PRO A 61 1.40 10.94 -13.53
N GLY A 62 1.96 9.82 -13.99
CA GLY A 62 3.31 9.44 -13.60
C GLY A 62 3.46 8.99 -12.14
N TRP A 63 2.37 8.55 -11.47
CA TRP A 63 2.43 7.97 -10.12
C TRP A 63 3.47 6.85 -9.97
N GLU A 64 3.78 6.15 -11.07
CA GLU A 64 4.84 5.15 -11.17
C GLU A 64 6.25 5.69 -10.89
N ARG A 65 6.47 6.99 -10.97
CA ARG A 65 7.74 7.62 -10.58
C ARG A 65 7.75 7.99 -9.10
N GLU A 66 6.61 8.00 -8.43
CA GLU A 66 6.46 8.42 -7.04
C GLU A 66 6.11 7.25 -6.08
N TYR A 67 5.88 6.03 -6.59
CA TYR A 67 5.41 4.91 -5.77
C TYR A 67 6.38 4.57 -4.63
N HIS A 68 7.69 4.72 -4.83
CA HIS A 68 8.68 4.42 -3.79
C HIS A 68 8.60 5.38 -2.62
N ARG A 69 8.01 6.57 -2.79
CA ARG A 69 7.77 7.52 -1.69
C ARG A 69 6.38 7.37 -1.09
N ARG A 70 5.40 6.94 -1.89
CA ARG A 70 3.98 6.90 -1.50
C ARG A 70 3.45 5.53 -1.10
N ILE A 71 4.21 4.45 -1.32
CA ILE A 71 3.87 3.11 -0.83
C ILE A 71 4.84 2.80 0.32
N ARG A 72 4.34 2.87 1.56
CA ARG A 72 5.06 2.65 2.81
C ARG A 72 4.49 1.46 3.58
N CYS A 73 3.17 1.30 3.62
CA CYS A 73 2.51 0.13 4.23
C CYS A 73 2.99 -0.19 5.67
N ALA A 74 3.37 0.82 6.46
CA ALA A 74 4.02 0.61 7.76
C ALA A 74 3.11 -0.11 8.77
N LEU A 75 1.82 0.25 8.83
CA LEU A 75 0.86 -0.42 9.72
C LEU A 75 0.65 -1.89 9.31
N ARG A 76 0.57 -2.19 8.01
CA ARG A 76 0.47 -3.56 7.51
C ARG A 76 1.67 -4.39 7.95
N TYR A 77 2.88 -3.87 7.78
CA TYR A 77 4.11 -4.56 8.23
C TYR A 77 4.10 -4.83 9.74
N LYS A 78 3.70 -3.85 10.57
CA LYS A 78 3.60 -4.03 12.02
C LYS A 78 2.63 -5.14 12.39
N LYS A 79 1.45 -5.18 11.77
CA LYS A 79 0.43 -6.21 12.03
C LYS A 79 0.92 -7.61 11.65
N MET A 80 1.52 -7.76 10.47
CA MET A 80 2.07 -9.04 10.03
C MET A 80 3.11 -9.59 11.01
N ASN A 81 3.99 -8.73 11.54
CA ASN A 81 4.97 -9.17 12.53
C ASN A 81 4.33 -9.41 13.92
N GLN A 82 3.28 -8.68 14.30
CA GLN A 82 2.57 -8.98 15.56
C GLN A 82 1.82 -10.31 15.51
N GLU A 83 1.18 -10.64 14.38
CA GLU A 83 0.50 -11.92 14.19
C GLU A 83 1.49 -13.10 14.23
N GLN A 84 2.70 -12.92 13.68
CA GLN A 84 3.77 -13.92 13.78
C GLN A 84 4.18 -14.23 15.24
N TRP A 85 4.20 -13.23 16.13
CA TRP A 85 4.51 -13.44 17.55
C TRP A 85 3.38 -14.14 18.33
N ILE A 86 2.12 -13.95 17.93
CA ILE A 86 0.98 -14.62 18.57
C ILE A 86 0.97 -16.11 18.24
N ASP A 87 1.37 -16.49 17.02
CA ASP A 87 1.43 -17.89 16.62
C ASP A 87 2.65 -18.61 17.23
N GLU A 88 3.81 -17.94 17.33
CA GLU A 88 4.99 -18.50 17.99
C GLU A 88 4.80 -18.66 19.51
N ALA A 89 4.07 -17.76 20.17
CA ALA A 89 3.77 -17.84 21.61
C ALA A 89 2.69 -18.90 21.97
N LYS A 90 2.09 -19.56 20.97
CA LYS A 90 1.12 -20.66 21.16
C LYS A 90 1.72 -22.05 20.93
N THR A 91 3.03 -22.12 20.67
CA THR A 91 3.84 -23.35 20.57
C THR A 91 4.80 -23.46 21.73
#